data_AF-A0A936KK52-F1
#
_entry.id   AF-A0A936KK52-F1
#
_cell.length_a   1.000
_cell.length_b   1.000
_cell.length_c   1.000
_cell.angle_alpha   90.00
_cell.angle_beta   90.00
_cell.angle_gamma   90.00
#
_symmetry.space_group_name_H-M   'P 1'
#
loop_
_entity.id
_entity.type
_entity.pdbx_description
1 polymer ?
#
loop_
_entity_poly.entity_id
_entity_poly.type
_entity_poly.pdbx_seq_one_letter_code
_entity_poly.pdbx_strand_id
1 'polypeptide(L)'
;MNRVDRNFNLQSDEIYLKIILRNIISNAIKFTKENGYILVDSKVENEIVQIIIRDTGIGISSEKINKIFKLFESSTGTKKEKGSGLGLSLSLDIAKS
;
A
#
# COMPACT_ATOMS: atom_id res chain seq x y z
N MET A 1 10.23 0.27 10.58
CA MET A 1 10.03 1.20 11.73
C MET A 1 8.57 1.65 11.73
N ASN A 2 7.91 1.71 12.88
CA ASN A 2 6.48 2.05 13.00
C ASN A 2 6.35 3.39 13.73
N ARG A 3 5.71 4.38 13.10
CA ARG A 3 5.45 5.72 13.63
C ARG A 3 3.96 6.07 13.56
N VAL A 4 3.09 5.09 13.79
CA VAL A 4 1.66 5.32 13.82
C VAL A 4 1.29 6.10 15.08
N ASP A 5 0.78 7.31 14.90
CA ASP A 5 0.09 8.07 15.94
C ASP A 5 -1.10 7.23 16.46
N ARG A 6 -1.19 7.05 17.76
CA ARG A 6 -2.25 6.25 18.40
C ARG A 6 -3.35 7.12 18.99
N ASN A 7 -3.23 8.45 18.92
CA ASN A 7 -4.12 9.39 19.58
C ASN A 7 -5.19 9.93 18.63
N PHE A 8 -5.76 9.07 17.79
CA PHE A 8 -6.93 9.41 16.98
C PHE A 8 -7.90 8.24 16.93
N ASN A 9 -9.18 8.57 16.79
CA ASN A 9 -10.22 7.60 16.48
C ASN A 9 -10.63 7.82 15.02
N LEU A 10 -10.71 6.73 14.26
CA LEU A 10 -11.16 6.76 12.87
C LEU A 10 -12.52 6.05 12.78
N GLN A 11 -13.52 6.74 12.27
CA GLN A 11 -14.78 6.10 11.88
C GLN A 11 -14.63 5.55 10.47
N SER A 12 -14.59 4.23 10.33
CA SER A 12 -14.44 3.53 9.05
C SER A 12 -15.01 2.12 9.15
N ASP A 13 -15.28 1.50 8.00
CA ASP A 13 -15.45 0.05 7.94
C ASP A 13 -14.09 -0.64 8.13
N GLU A 14 -13.93 -1.32 9.26
CA GLU A 14 -12.69 -1.99 9.64
C GLU A 14 -12.25 -3.07 8.63
N ILE A 15 -13.22 -3.75 7.99
CA ILE A 15 -12.94 -4.82 7.02
C ILE A 15 -12.32 -4.22 5.77
N TYR A 16 -12.92 -3.14 5.25
CA TYR A 16 -12.42 -2.44 4.07
C TYR A 16 -11.06 -1.81 4.30
N LEU A 17 -10.85 -1.17 5.45
CA LEU A 17 -9.55 -0.61 5.81
C LEU A 17 -8.46 -1.71 5.88
N LYS A 18 -8.77 -2.86 6.48
CA LYS A 18 -7.84 -4.01 6.54
C LYS A 18 -7.49 -4.53 5.15
N ILE A 19 -8.45 -4.58 4.22
CA ILE A 19 -8.21 -5.02 2.84
C ILE A 19 -7.20 -4.10 2.15
N ILE A 20 -7.44 -2.78 2.22
CA ILE A 20 -6.55 -1.77 1.61
C ILE A 20 -5.15 -1.88 2.22
N LEU A 21 -5.04 -1.84 3.55
CA LEU A 21 -3.74 -1.86 4.23
C LEU A 21 -2.97 -3.15 3.96
N ARG A 22 -3.65 -4.31 4.03
CA ARG A 22 -3.01 -5.60 3.71
C ARG A 22 -2.51 -5.62 2.27
N ASN A 23 -3.25 -5.04 1.32
CA ASN A 23 -2.82 -5.02 -0.06
C ASN A 23 -1.54 -4.19 -0.25
N ILE A 24 -1.53 -2.96 0.28
CA ILE A 24 -0.40 -2.05 0.15
C ILE A 24 0.83 -2.62 0.88
N ILE A 25 0.66 -3.11 2.10
CA ILE A 25 1.76 -3.72 2.89
C ILE A 25 2.30 -4.98 2.18
N SER A 26 1.43 -5.82 1.62
CA SER A 26 1.85 -7.01 0.87
C SER A 26 2.69 -6.63 -0.36
N ASN A 27 2.28 -5.59 -1.11
CA ASN A 27 3.07 -5.08 -2.23
C ASN A 27 4.42 -4.55 -1.76
N ALA A 28 4.46 -3.78 -0.66
CA ALA A 28 5.71 -3.31 -0.07
C ALA A 28 6.65 -4.48 0.27
N ILE A 29 6.15 -5.53 0.94
CA ILE A 29 6.94 -6.75 1.26
C ILE A 29 7.45 -7.42 -0.02
N LYS A 30 6.58 -7.62 -1.01
CA LYS A 30 6.89 -8.29 -2.28
C LYS A 30 7.95 -7.57 -3.11
N PHE A 31 7.99 -6.24 -3.03
CA PHE A 31 8.88 -5.41 -3.85
C PHE A 31 10.12 -4.87 -3.09
N THR A 32 10.17 -5.05 -1.77
CA THR A 32 11.34 -4.75 -0.94
C THR A 32 12.43 -5.80 -1.15
N LYS A 33 13.69 -5.37 -1.27
CA LYS A 33 14.85 -6.27 -1.37
C LYS A 33 15.23 -6.83 0.00
N GLU A 34 16.04 -7.88 0.02
CA GLU A 34 16.68 -8.35 1.26
C GLU A 34 17.46 -7.20 1.92
N ASN A 35 17.39 -7.10 3.25
CA ASN A 35 17.91 -5.99 4.06
C ASN A 35 17.26 -4.62 3.81
N GLY A 36 16.24 -4.53 2.96
CA GLY A 36 15.39 -3.34 2.86
C GLY A 36 14.45 -3.22 4.06
N TYR A 37 13.79 -2.08 4.18
CA TYR A 37 12.83 -1.83 5.24
C TYR A 37 11.53 -1.23 4.72
N ILE A 38 10.48 -1.48 5.49
CA ILE A 38 9.17 -0.85 5.31
C ILE A 38 8.93 0.05 6.52
N LEU A 39 8.45 1.25 6.23
CA LEU A 39 8.10 2.26 7.21
C LEU A 39 6.61 2.54 7.10
N VAL A 40 5.91 2.36 8.22
CA VAL A 40 4.48 2.68 8.34
C VAL A 40 4.37 3.85 9.30
N ASP A 41 3.72 4.91 8.84
CA ASP A 41 3.60 6.19 9.51
C ASP A 41 2.14 6.63 9.46
N SER A 42 1.72 7.46 10.41
CA SER A 42 0.43 8.12 10.30
C SER A 42 0.49 9.53 10.88
N LYS A 43 -0.28 10.44 10.28
CA LYS A 43 -0.45 11.79 10.79
C LYS A 43 -1.87 12.26 10.61
N VAL A 44 -2.33 13.12 11.51
CA VAL A 44 -3.63 13.78 11.40
C VAL A 44 -3.39 15.22 10.95
N GLU A 45 -3.93 15.60 9.81
CA GLU A 45 -3.86 16.96 9.27
C GLU A 45 -5.24 17.37 8.76
N ASN A 46 -5.79 18.50 9.22
CA ASN A 46 -7.09 19.02 8.80
C ASN A 46 -8.22 17.97 8.89
N GLU A 47 -8.31 17.28 10.02
CA GLU A 47 -9.30 16.19 10.27
C GLU A 47 -9.15 14.96 9.36
N ILE A 48 -8.10 14.89 8.55
CA ILE A 48 -7.79 13.75 7.70
C ILE A 48 -6.68 12.93 8.35
N VAL A 49 -6.95 11.65 8.58
CA VAL A 49 -5.93 10.68 8.94
C VAL A 49 -5.20 10.24 7.68
N GLN A 50 -3.92 10.58 7.57
CA GLN A 50 -3.04 10.07 6.52
C GLN A 50 -2.26 8.88 7.03
N ILE A 51 -2.41 7.73 6.36
CA ILE A 51 -1.60 6.53 6.59
C ILE A 51 -0.58 6.45 5.45
N ILE A 52 0.70 6.37 5.80
CA ILE A 52 1.80 6.41 4.84
C ILE A 52 2.59 5.11 4.96
N ILE A 53 2.70 4.39 3.85
CA ILE A 53 3.52 3.17 3.75
C ILE A 53 4.64 3.46 2.76
N ARG A 54 5.89 3.37 3.21
CA ARG A 54 7.09 3.54 2.39
C ARG A 54 7.93 2.28 2.43
N ASP A 55 8.46 1.88 1.30
CA ASP A 55 9.42 0.78 1.20
C ASP A 55 10.69 1.20 0.49
N THR A 56 11.79 0.47 0.74
CA THR A 56 13.06 0.65 0.03
C THR A 56 13.24 -0.38 -1.07
N GLY A 57 12.15 -0.71 -1.77
CA GLY A 57 12.13 -1.71 -2.81
C GLY A 57 12.72 -1.25 -4.13
N ILE A 58 12.42 -2.03 -5.17
CA ILE A 58 12.91 -1.76 -6.53
C ILE A 58 12.32 -0.48 -7.15
N GLY A 59 11.31 0.12 -6.52
CA GLY A 59 10.59 1.27 -7.03
C GLY A 59 9.64 0.93 -8.18
N ILE A 60 9.00 1.96 -8.72
CA ILE A 60 8.08 1.87 -9.86
C ILE A 60 8.55 2.88 -10.89
N SER A 61 8.75 2.46 -12.13
CA SER A 61 9.11 3.40 -13.20
C SER A 61 7.97 4.38 -13.49
N SER A 62 8.29 5.60 -13.91
CA SER A 62 7.30 6.65 -14.20
C SER A 62 6.22 6.19 -15.17
N GLU A 63 6.59 5.39 -16.19
CA GLU A 63 5.67 4.82 -17.17
C GLU A 63 4.64 3.84 -16.56
N LYS A 64 5.04 3.14 -15.50
CA LYS A 64 4.21 2.13 -14.82
C LYS A 64 3.29 2.76 -13.77
N ILE A 65 3.66 3.89 -13.16
CA ILE A 65 2.86 4.56 -12.12
C ILE A 65 1.40 4.76 -12.57
N ASN A 66 1.18 5.20 -13.80
CA ASN A 66 -0.17 5.43 -14.33
C ASN A 66 -0.95 4.13 -14.65
N LYS A 67 -0.28 2.97 -14.63
CA LYS A 67 -0.86 1.67 -14.98
C LYS A 67 -1.10 0.79 -13.75
N ILE A 68 -0.47 1.05 -12.60
CA ILE A 68 -0.54 0.16 -11.43
C ILE A 68 -1.95 -0.04 -10.86
N PHE A 69 -2.88 0.85 -11.17
CA PHE A 69 -4.29 0.77 -10.78
C PHE A 69 -5.20 0.10 -11.83
N LYS A 70 -4.67 -0.26 -13.01
CA LYS A 70 -5.45 -0.99 -14.01
C LYS A 70 -5.56 -2.48 -13.63
N LEU A 71 -6.68 -3.08 -13.98
CA LEU A 71 -6.91 -4.51 -13.75
C LEU A 71 -5.87 -5.37 -14.47
N PHE A 72 -5.40 -6.40 -13.78
CA PHE A 72 -4.44 -7.39 -14.26
C PHE A 72 -3.02 -6.85 -14.52
N GLU A 73 -2.73 -5.59 -14.19
CA GLU A 73 -1.37 -5.06 -14.26
C GLU A 73 -0.54 -5.56 -13.07
N SER A 74 0.54 -6.28 -13.37
CA SER A 74 1.37 -6.96 -12.37
C SER A 74 2.83 -6.97 -12.80
N SER A 75 3.73 -6.85 -11.83
CA SER A 75 5.17 -7.05 -12.02
C SER A 75 5.66 -8.13 -11.07
N THR A 76 6.68 -8.86 -11.52
CA THR A 76 7.36 -9.89 -10.73
C THR A 76 8.01 -9.27 -9.49
N GLY A 77 7.78 -9.87 -8.31
CA GLY A 77 8.38 -9.47 -7.05
C GLY A 77 9.89 -9.74 -6.95
N THR A 78 10.52 -9.28 -5.87
CA THR A 78 11.97 -9.48 -5.65
C THR A 78 12.34 -10.95 -5.49
N LYS A 79 11.40 -11.79 -5.06
CA LYS A 79 11.55 -13.25 -4.94
C LYS A 79 10.88 -14.04 -6.07
N LYS A 80 10.70 -13.42 -7.25
CA LYS A 80 10.05 -14.01 -8.43
C LYS A 80 8.55 -14.33 -8.26
N GLU A 81 7.90 -13.74 -7.26
CA GLU A 81 6.47 -13.89 -7.03
C GLU A 81 5.65 -13.20 -8.13
N LYS A 82 4.58 -13.84 -8.61
CA LYS A 82 3.60 -13.21 -9.50
C LYS A 82 2.36 -12.79 -8.71
N GLY A 83 1.91 -11.56 -8.92
CA GLY A 83 0.62 -11.07 -8.39
C GLY A 83 -0.49 -11.18 -9.43
N SER A 84 -1.74 -11.21 -8.97
CA SER A 84 -2.94 -11.21 -9.84
C SER A 84 -3.16 -9.90 -10.60
N GLY A 85 -2.57 -8.79 -10.13
CA GLY A 85 -2.81 -7.45 -10.67
C GLY A 85 -4.18 -6.86 -10.31
N LEU A 86 -4.89 -7.42 -9.32
CA LEU A 86 -6.20 -6.94 -8.88
C LEU A 86 -6.16 -6.12 -7.58
N GLY A 87 -5.03 -6.16 -6.88
CA GLY A 87 -4.92 -5.66 -5.52
C GLY A 87 -5.11 -4.14 -5.39
N LEU A 88 -4.34 -3.38 -6.19
CA LEU A 88 -4.37 -1.92 -6.13
C LEU A 88 -5.65 -1.32 -6.74
N SER A 89 -6.21 -1.95 -7.77
CA SER A 89 -7.50 -1.55 -8.33
C SER A 89 -8.61 -1.70 -7.29
N LEU A 90 -8.71 -2.87 -6.64
CA LEU A 90 -9.69 -3.09 -5.58
C LEU A 90 -9.51 -2.13 -4.40
N SER A 91 -8.26 -1.88 -4.01
CA SER A 91 -7.96 -0.94 -2.93
C SER A 91 -8.40 0.49 -3.27
N LEU A 92 -8.25 0.90 -4.53
CA LEU A 92 -8.70 2.21 -5.00
C LEU A 92 -10.22 2.31 -5.05
N ASP A 93 -10.91 1.25 -5.47
CA ASP A 93 -12.37 1.21 -5.54
C ASP A 93 -12.98 1.30 -4.13
N ILE A 94 -12.45 0.53 -3.18
CA ILE A 94 -12.87 0.58 -1.76
C ILE A 94 -12.55 1.94 -1.12
N ALA A 95 -11.41 2.56 -1.45
CA ALA A 95 -11.05 3.86 -0.88
C ALA A 95 -11.92 5.02 -1.38
N LYS A 96 -12.63 4.82 -2.50
CA LYS A 96 -13.50 5.82 -3.12
C LYS A 96 -14.98 5.63 -2.82
N SER A 97 -15.37 4.46 -2.29
CA SER A 97 -16.75 4.16 -1.89
C SER A 97 -17.10 4.84 -0.58
#